data_AF-A0A0F8X8X2-F1
#
_entry.id   AF-A0A0F8X8X2-F1
#
_cell.length_a   1.000
_cell.length_b   1.000
_cell.length_c   1.000
_cell.angle_alpha   90.00
_cell.angle_beta   90.00
_cell.angle_gamma   90.00
#
_symmetry.space_group_name_H-M   'P 1'
#
loop_
_entity.id
_entity.type
_entity.pdbx_description
1 polymer ?
#
loop_
_entity_poly.entity_id
_entity_poly.type
_entity_poly.pdbx_seq_one_letter_code
_entity_poly.pdbx_strand_id
1 'polypeptide(L)'
;SVHGEQALKPLDEERVPIWRIDKQWRAEDEEYDAIVFEDAVEQREARDAFLEAHEDYRKDRRRREVFGHGVSDEALVEAYVAYYELSTKGFRQERFLRDNEDYYNEVWLGILGNQEIGFDKIPTVEFEETLIEYERLDLGADRYNFRGDNLDFDAEGVRLGKWKPFQERKVKQKAEVEPRPKTKEPELPKVEEAPTTRSGQLEELERRRRELQR
;
A
#
# COMPACT_ATOMS: atom_id res chain seq x y z
N SER A 1 -65.10 -14.61 6.37
CA SER A 1 -64.03 -14.57 5.36
C SER A 1 -63.40 -13.19 5.45
N VAL A 2 -62.18 -13.08 5.99
CA VAL A 2 -61.44 -11.80 6.04
C VAL A 2 -60.53 -11.79 4.81
N HIS A 3 -61.04 -11.30 3.69
CA HIS A 3 -60.21 -10.98 2.53
C HIS A 3 -59.52 -9.66 2.82
N GLY A 4 -58.35 -9.74 3.47
CA GLY A 4 -57.53 -8.57 3.74
C GLY A 4 -57.07 -7.94 2.43
N GLU A 5 -57.46 -6.70 2.21
CA GLU A 5 -56.87 -5.81 1.21
C GLU A 5 -55.39 -5.61 1.54
N GLN A 6 -54.52 -6.48 1.04
CA GLN A 6 -53.11 -6.14 0.94
C GLN A 6 -52.97 -5.21 -0.26
N ALA A 7 -53.19 -3.92 -0.03
CA ALA A 7 -52.82 -2.88 -0.98
C ALA A 7 -51.34 -3.06 -1.33
N LEU A 8 -51.04 -3.30 -2.60
CA LEU A 8 -49.67 -3.39 -3.09
C LEU A 8 -48.96 -2.08 -2.73
N LYS A 9 -47.85 -2.17 -1.99
CA LYS A 9 -47.01 -1.01 -1.74
C LYS A 9 -46.47 -0.48 -3.08
N PRO A 10 -46.32 0.84 -3.24
CA PRO A 10 -45.67 1.40 -4.42
C PRO A 10 -44.26 0.81 -4.57
N LEU A 11 -43.84 0.62 -5.81
CA LEU A 11 -42.50 0.15 -6.14
C LEU A 11 -41.49 1.24 -5.75
N ASP A 12 -40.43 0.83 -5.06
CA ASP A 12 -39.30 1.70 -4.76
C ASP A 12 -38.38 1.75 -5.99
N GLU A 13 -38.47 2.82 -6.78
CA GLU A 13 -37.75 2.96 -8.04
C GLU A 13 -36.23 3.08 -7.84
N GLU A 14 -35.77 3.59 -6.70
CA GLU A 14 -34.35 3.71 -6.36
C GLU A 14 -33.67 2.35 -6.21
N ARG A 15 -34.45 1.29 -5.92
CA ARG A 15 -33.95 -0.08 -5.79
C ARG A 15 -33.98 -0.89 -7.08
N VAL A 16 -34.58 -0.37 -8.15
CA VAL A 16 -34.66 -1.06 -9.43
C VAL A 16 -33.27 -1.40 -10.00
N PRO A 17 -32.25 -0.52 -9.95
CA PRO A 17 -30.89 -0.88 -10.37
C PRO A 17 -30.31 -2.06 -9.59
N ILE A 18 -30.48 -2.07 -8.26
CA ILE A 18 -30.03 -3.17 -7.39
C ILE A 18 -30.66 -4.49 -7.82
N TRP A 19 -31.98 -4.52 -8.01
CA TRP A 19 -32.68 -5.75 -8.40
C TRP A 19 -32.30 -6.27 -9.78
N ARG A 20 -31.93 -5.37 -10.71
CA ARG A 20 -31.40 -5.79 -12.02
C ARG A 20 -30.07 -6.51 -11.87
N ILE A 21 -29.16 -5.95 -11.07
CA ILE A 21 -27.86 -6.55 -10.75
C ILE A 21 -28.06 -7.90 -10.02
N ASP A 22 -28.91 -7.95 -9.00
CA ASP A 22 -29.23 -9.18 -8.24
C ASP A 22 -29.79 -10.29 -9.13
N LYS A 23 -30.60 -9.93 -10.12
CA LYS A 23 -31.15 -10.90 -11.07
C LYS A 23 -30.09 -11.38 -12.06
N GLN A 24 -29.26 -10.46 -12.56
CA GLN A 24 -28.23 -10.74 -13.55
C GLN A 24 -27.17 -11.70 -13.00
N TRP A 25 -26.71 -11.45 -11.78
CA TRP A 25 -25.55 -12.14 -11.18
C TRP A 25 -25.91 -13.15 -10.10
N ARG A 26 -27.12 -13.70 -10.14
CA ARG A 26 -27.59 -14.63 -9.11
C ARG A 26 -26.68 -15.86 -8.99
N ALA A 27 -26.23 -16.42 -10.11
CA ALA A 27 -25.40 -17.61 -10.11
C ALA A 27 -24.01 -17.32 -9.51
N GLU A 28 -23.42 -16.21 -9.89
CA GLU A 28 -22.11 -15.75 -9.42
C GLU A 28 -22.14 -15.36 -7.94
N ASP A 29 -23.25 -14.78 -7.46
CA ASP A 29 -23.48 -14.56 -6.02
C ASP A 29 -23.53 -15.90 -5.26
N GLU A 30 -24.26 -16.90 -5.77
CA GLU A 30 -24.32 -18.24 -5.16
C GLU A 30 -22.95 -18.93 -5.15
N GLU A 31 -22.18 -18.86 -6.24
CA GLU A 31 -20.83 -19.41 -6.33
C GLU A 31 -19.86 -18.70 -5.38
N TYR A 32 -19.87 -17.36 -5.34
CA TYR A 32 -19.02 -16.58 -4.45
C TYR A 32 -19.33 -16.87 -2.97
N ASP A 33 -20.61 -16.93 -2.60
CA ASP A 33 -21.02 -17.18 -1.22
C ASP A 33 -20.72 -18.62 -0.79
N ALA A 34 -20.66 -19.57 -1.73
CA ALA A 34 -20.21 -20.93 -1.49
C ALA A 34 -18.70 -21.06 -1.24
N ILE A 35 -17.90 -20.02 -1.54
CA ILE A 35 -16.47 -19.97 -1.20
C ILE A 35 -16.32 -19.77 0.31
N VAL A 36 -16.20 -20.89 1.03
CA VAL A 36 -16.06 -20.97 2.48
C VAL A 36 -14.88 -21.87 2.84
N PHE A 37 -13.94 -21.34 3.62
CA PHE A 37 -12.79 -22.08 4.17
C PHE A 37 -12.70 -21.87 5.67
N GLU A 38 -12.08 -22.82 6.39
CA GLU A 38 -11.83 -22.66 7.83
C GLU A 38 -10.79 -21.57 8.10
N ASP A 39 -9.79 -21.44 7.23
CA ASP A 39 -8.79 -20.39 7.29
C ASP A 39 -9.28 -19.12 6.57
N ALA A 40 -9.25 -18.00 7.29
CA ALA A 40 -9.74 -16.72 6.78
C ALA A 40 -8.84 -16.11 5.68
N VAL A 41 -7.54 -16.45 5.66
CA VAL A 41 -6.61 -16.00 4.62
C VAL A 41 -6.90 -16.77 3.33
N GLU A 42 -7.02 -18.10 3.41
CA GLU A 42 -7.41 -18.95 2.27
C GLU A 42 -8.77 -18.54 1.69
N GLN A 43 -9.77 -18.28 2.54
CA GLN A 43 -11.08 -17.82 2.06
C GLN A 43 -10.99 -16.48 1.32
N ARG A 44 -10.22 -15.53 1.87
CA ARG A 44 -10.03 -14.23 1.23
C ARG A 44 -9.34 -14.38 -0.12
N GLU A 45 -8.25 -15.15 -0.19
CA GLU A 45 -7.51 -15.38 -1.43
C GLU A 45 -8.37 -16.07 -2.50
N ALA A 46 -9.17 -17.06 -2.12
CA ALA A 46 -10.09 -17.73 -3.06
C ALA A 46 -11.19 -16.79 -3.58
N ARG A 47 -11.74 -15.92 -2.72
CA ARG A 47 -12.72 -14.91 -3.11
C ARG A 47 -12.11 -13.83 -3.99
N ASP A 48 -10.90 -13.37 -3.68
CA ASP A 48 -10.16 -12.40 -4.50
C ASP A 48 -9.88 -13.00 -5.89
N ALA A 49 -9.45 -14.25 -5.97
CA ALA A 49 -9.23 -14.95 -7.23
C ALA A 49 -10.52 -15.12 -8.05
N PHE A 50 -11.64 -15.42 -7.40
CA PHE A 50 -12.95 -15.48 -8.07
C PHE A 50 -13.33 -14.12 -8.65
N LEU A 51 -13.19 -13.05 -7.88
CA LEU A 51 -13.54 -11.69 -8.33
C LEU A 51 -12.61 -11.19 -9.45
N GLU A 52 -11.33 -11.59 -9.45
CA GLU A 52 -10.39 -11.31 -10.53
C GLU A 52 -10.80 -12.02 -11.84
N ALA A 53 -11.29 -13.25 -11.74
CA ALA A 53 -11.77 -14.02 -12.90
C ALA A 53 -13.12 -13.53 -13.45
N HIS A 54 -13.88 -12.73 -12.68
CA HIS A 54 -15.22 -12.25 -13.04
C HIS A 54 -15.29 -10.72 -12.95
N GLU A 55 -14.59 -10.04 -13.86
CA GLU A 55 -14.45 -8.58 -13.86
C GLU A 55 -15.80 -7.82 -13.85
N ASP A 56 -16.72 -8.17 -14.75
CA ASP A 56 -18.01 -7.49 -14.85
C ASP A 56 -18.86 -7.68 -13.59
N TYR A 57 -18.87 -8.90 -13.04
CA TYR A 57 -19.53 -9.21 -11.78
C TYR A 57 -18.93 -8.40 -10.63
N ARG A 58 -17.59 -8.37 -10.51
CA ARG A 58 -16.87 -7.59 -9.49
C ARG A 58 -17.26 -6.11 -9.54
N LYS A 59 -17.31 -5.51 -10.73
CA LYS A 59 -17.74 -4.12 -10.93
C LYS A 59 -19.20 -3.90 -10.57
N ASP A 60 -20.10 -4.77 -11.02
CA ASP A 60 -21.53 -4.66 -10.71
C ASP A 60 -21.84 -4.87 -9.22
N ARG A 61 -21.05 -5.68 -8.50
CA ARG A 61 -21.15 -5.73 -7.04
C ARG A 61 -20.88 -4.38 -6.40
N ARG A 62 -19.89 -3.62 -6.89
CA ARG A 62 -19.59 -2.26 -6.41
C ARG A 62 -20.69 -1.27 -6.77
N ARG A 63 -21.28 -1.39 -7.96
CA ARG A 63 -22.48 -0.61 -8.33
C ARG A 63 -23.63 -0.90 -7.38
N ARG A 64 -23.93 -2.17 -7.11
CA ARG A 64 -24.96 -2.58 -6.14
C ARG A 64 -24.69 -2.03 -4.74
N GLU A 65 -23.44 -2.08 -4.28
CA GLU A 65 -23.02 -1.53 -3.00
C GLU A 65 -23.32 -0.03 -2.91
N VAL A 66 -22.89 0.76 -3.91
CA VAL A 66 -23.08 2.21 -3.89
C VAL A 66 -24.55 2.64 -4.06
N PHE A 67 -25.35 1.91 -4.85
CA PHE A 67 -26.80 2.09 -4.87
C PHE A 67 -27.42 1.80 -3.50
N GLY A 68 -26.91 0.81 -2.76
CA GLY A 68 -27.33 0.50 -1.40
C GLY A 68 -27.07 1.62 -0.40
N HIS A 69 -26.13 2.52 -0.71
CA HIS A 69 -25.87 3.75 0.04
C HIS A 69 -26.74 4.94 -0.41
N GLY A 70 -27.61 4.77 -1.41
CA GLY A 70 -28.50 5.81 -1.93
C GLY A 70 -27.89 6.69 -3.02
N VAL A 71 -26.72 6.33 -3.56
CA VAL A 71 -26.15 7.05 -4.72
C VAL A 71 -26.87 6.60 -5.98
N SER A 72 -27.60 7.50 -6.62
CA SER A 72 -28.34 7.22 -7.86
C SER A 72 -27.76 7.91 -9.10
N ASP A 73 -26.85 8.87 -8.93
CA ASP A 73 -26.16 9.52 -10.04
C ASP A 73 -25.16 8.55 -10.70
N GLU A 74 -25.31 8.35 -12.01
CA GLU A 74 -24.52 7.37 -12.76
C GLU A 74 -23.02 7.71 -12.78
N ALA A 75 -22.65 8.99 -12.86
CA ALA A 75 -21.24 9.39 -12.86
C ALA A 75 -20.59 9.15 -11.49
N LEU A 76 -21.31 9.41 -10.40
CA LEU A 76 -20.84 9.10 -9.04
C LEU A 76 -20.74 7.59 -8.78
N VAL A 77 -21.67 6.80 -9.32
CA VAL A 77 -21.61 5.33 -9.27
C VAL A 77 -20.37 4.81 -10.00
N GLU A 78 -20.11 5.27 -11.22
CA GLU A 78 -18.92 4.84 -11.96
C GLU A 78 -17.61 5.34 -11.30
N ALA A 79 -17.61 6.53 -10.70
CA ALA A 79 -16.47 7.01 -9.92
C ALA A 79 -16.20 6.13 -8.69
N TYR A 80 -17.26 5.65 -8.01
CA TYR A 80 -17.14 4.68 -6.92
C TYR A 80 -16.49 3.38 -7.41
N VAL A 81 -17.00 2.81 -8.52
CA VAL A 81 -16.43 1.60 -9.12
C VAL A 81 -14.95 1.84 -9.45
N ALA A 82 -14.63 2.91 -10.17
CA ALA A 82 -13.26 3.24 -10.55
C ALA A 82 -12.33 3.37 -9.34
N TYR A 83 -12.76 4.00 -8.25
CA TYR A 83 -11.99 4.12 -7.01
C TYR A 83 -11.61 2.76 -6.42
N TYR A 84 -12.56 1.81 -6.36
CA TYR A 84 -12.32 0.47 -5.82
C TYR A 84 -11.56 -0.46 -6.77
N GLU A 85 -11.48 -0.13 -8.06
CA GLU A 85 -10.63 -0.82 -9.03
C GLU A 85 -9.15 -0.39 -8.93
N LEU A 86 -8.86 0.72 -8.26
CA LEU A 86 -7.48 1.16 -8.05
C LEU A 86 -6.75 0.29 -7.02
N SER A 87 -5.44 0.12 -7.24
CA SER A 87 -4.59 -0.52 -6.24
C SER A 87 -4.61 0.27 -4.93
N THR A 88 -4.71 -0.45 -3.82
CA THR A 88 -4.58 0.08 -2.45
C THR A 88 -3.13 0.35 -2.05
N LYS A 89 -2.16 0.01 -2.91
CA LYS A 89 -0.74 0.30 -2.68
C LYS A 89 -0.36 1.66 -3.27
N GLY A 90 0.42 2.44 -2.53
CA GLY A 90 0.84 3.77 -2.93
C GLY A 90 -0.27 4.80 -2.74
N PHE A 91 -0.22 5.91 -3.49
CA PHE A 91 -1.16 7.04 -3.36
C PHE A 91 -2.19 7.14 -4.50
N ARG A 92 -2.50 6.04 -5.20
CA ARG A 92 -3.39 6.09 -6.39
C ARG A 92 -4.82 6.47 -6.03
N GLN A 93 -5.34 5.91 -4.94
CA GLN A 93 -6.71 6.19 -4.46
C GLN A 93 -6.84 7.64 -3.99
N GLU A 94 -5.85 8.17 -3.27
CA GLU A 94 -5.86 9.55 -2.79
C GLU A 94 -5.75 10.55 -3.94
N ARG A 95 -4.94 10.26 -4.97
CA ARG A 95 -4.93 11.08 -6.21
C ARG A 95 -6.27 11.05 -6.91
N PHE A 96 -6.91 9.88 -7.01
CA PHE A 96 -8.24 9.78 -7.60
C PHE A 96 -9.25 10.64 -6.85
N LEU A 97 -9.26 10.59 -5.51
CA LEU A 97 -10.15 11.42 -4.70
C LEU A 97 -9.87 12.92 -4.91
N ARG A 98 -8.59 13.31 -4.99
CA ARG A 98 -8.20 14.70 -5.29
C ARG A 98 -8.69 15.15 -6.67
N ASP A 99 -8.60 14.28 -7.67
CA ASP A 99 -8.88 14.60 -9.07
C ASP A 99 -10.38 14.41 -9.45
N ASN A 100 -11.19 13.84 -8.55
CA ASN A 100 -12.64 13.63 -8.72
C ASN A 100 -13.41 14.31 -7.56
N GLU A 101 -13.40 15.64 -7.57
CA GLU A 101 -13.93 16.49 -6.48
C GLU A 101 -15.41 16.21 -6.15
N ASP A 102 -16.27 16.03 -7.16
CA ASP A 102 -17.70 15.74 -6.95
C ASP A 102 -17.90 14.42 -6.18
N TYR A 103 -17.19 13.36 -6.60
CA TYR A 103 -17.20 12.07 -5.90
C TYR A 103 -16.65 12.19 -4.48
N TYR A 104 -15.56 12.93 -4.30
CA TYR A 104 -14.96 13.13 -2.99
C TYR A 104 -15.90 13.88 -2.02
N ASN A 105 -16.54 14.95 -2.47
CA ASN A 105 -17.42 15.74 -1.61
C ASN A 105 -18.75 15.04 -1.34
N GLU A 106 -19.41 14.52 -2.37
CA GLU A 106 -20.77 14.00 -2.25
C GLU A 106 -20.78 12.57 -1.70
N VAL A 107 -19.94 11.69 -2.25
CA VAL A 107 -19.96 10.27 -1.86
C VAL A 107 -19.00 10.02 -0.70
N TRP A 108 -17.72 10.39 -0.82
CA TRP A 108 -16.72 10.03 0.18
C TRP A 108 -16.94 10.75 1.52
N LEU A 109 -17.06 12.07 1.53
CA LEU A 109 -17.31 12.84 2.75
C LEU A 109 -18.79 12.83 3.16
N GLY A 110 -19.70 12.98 2.20
CA GLY A 110 -21.13 13.08 2.46
C GLY A 110 -21.78 11.75 2.83
N ILE A 111 -21.96 10.88 1.84
CA ILE A 111 -22.76 9.65 1.97
C ILE A 111 -22.05 8.58 2.80
N LEU A 112 -20.75 8.37 2.56
CA LEU A 112 -19.95 7.37 3.29
C LEU A 112 -19.46 7.88 4.64
N GLY A 113 -19.38 9.20 4.84
CA GLY A 113 -18.95 9.80 6.10
C GLY A 113 -17.47 9.57 6.43
N ASN A 114 -16.63 9.39 5.41
CA ASN A 114 -15.19 9.19 5.60
C ASN A 114 -14.50 10.48 6.07
N GLN A 115 -13.25 10.34 6.54
CA GLN A 115 -12.44 11.47 6.98
C GLN A 115 -11.87 12.25 5.79
N GLU A 116 -11.62 13.54 6.00
CA GLU A 116 -10.91 14.40 5.06
C GLU A 116 -9.47 13.93 4.87
N ILE A 117 -9.00 13.96 3.62
CA ILE A 117 -7.65 13.57 3.24
C ILE A 117 -6.81 14.82 3.02
N GLY A 118 -5.65 14.87 3.67
CA GLY A 118 -4.64 15.90 3.42
C GLY A 118 -3.97 15.68 2.07
N PHE A 119 -4.55 16.21 0.99
CA PHE A 119 -4.02 16.06 -0.37
C PHE A 119 -2.62 16.68 -0.55
N ASP A 120 -2.22 17.59 0.34
CA ASP A 120 -0.85 18.12 0.41
C ASP A 120 0.19 17.06 0.81
N LYS A 121 -0.23 15.91 1.34
CA LYS A 121 0.68 14.79 1.67
C LYS A 121 0.82 13.75 0.57
N ILE A 122 0.09 13.91 -0.53
CA ILE A 122 0.22 13.01 -1.68
C ILE A 122 1.51 13.38 -2.43
N PRO A 123 2.49 12.47 -2.58
CA PRO A 123 3.67 12.68 -3.42
C PRO A 123 3.28 12.86 -4.89
N THR A 124 4.18 13.34 -5.76
CA THR A 124 4.04 13.17 -7.23
C THR A 124 4.22 11.71 -7.65
N VAL A 125 3.81 11.33 -8.87
CA VAL A 125 3.96 9.94 -9.36
C VAL A 125 5.43 9.64 -9.59
N GLU A 126 6.14 10.60 -10.19
CA GLU A 126 7.57 10.54 -10.47
C GLU A 126 8.38 10.36 -9.18
N PHE A 127 7.97 11.00 -8.08
CA PHE A 127 8.62 10.82 -6.79
C PHE A 127 8.41 9.42 -6.23
N GLU A 128 7.22 8.83 -6.33
CA GLU A 128 6.98 7.45 -5.88
C GLU A 128 7.85 6.45 -6.63
N GLU A 129 7.94 6.59 -7.95
CA GLU A 129 8.76 5.71 -8.79
C GLU A 129 10.26 5.84 -8.45
N THR A 130 10.73 7.08 -8.34
CA THR A 130 12.13 7.39 -7.99
C THR A 130 12.47 6.96 -6.55
N LEU A 131 11.49 7.00 -5.64
CA LEU A 131 11.68 6.60 -4.25
C LEU A 131 12.07 5.13 -4.13
N ILE A 132 11.53 4.25 -4.98
CA ILE A 132 11.86 2.82 -4.99
C ILE A 132 13.34 2.62 -5.33
N GLU A 133 13.89 3.38 -6.29
CA GLU A 133 15.31 3.32 -6.63
C GLU A 133 16.18 3.86 -5.50
N TYR A 134 15.80 5.02 -4.95
CA TYR A 134 16.47 5.63 -3.81
C TYR A 134 16.53 4.70 -2.59
N GLU A 135 15.47 3.96 -2.32
CA GLU A 135 15.39 3.06 -1.18
C GLU A 135 16.28 1.81 -1.33
N ARG A 136 16.69 1.47 -2.56
CA ARG A 136 17.65 0.39 -2.82
C ARG A 136 19.10 0.80 -2.60
N LEU A 137 19.39 2.11 -2.54
CA LEU A 137 20.75 2.61 -2.30
C LEU A 137 21.17 2.44 -0.84
N ASP A 138 22.46 2.22 -0.64
CA ASP A 138 23.06 2.16 0.68
C ASP A 138 22.88 3.49 1.43
N LEU A 139 22.65 3.38 2.74
CA LEU A 139 22.53 4.54 3.60
C LEU A 139 23.84 5.34 3.61
N GLY A 140 23.74 6.67 3.63
CA GLY A 140 24.90 7.55 3.73
C GLY A 140 25.22 8.23 2.41
N ALA A 141 26.41 8.00 1.86
CA ALA A 141 26.95 8.76 0.74
C ALA A 141 26.13 8.58 -0.55
N ASP A 142 25.67 7.36 -0.84
CA ASP A 142 24.98 7.06 -2.09
C ASP A 142 23.63 7.75 -2.17
N ARG A 143 22.79 7.60 -1.13
CA ARG A 143 21.53 8.36 -0.99
C ARG A 143 21.75 9.87 -0.98
N TYR A 144 22.84 10.34 -0.38
CA TYR A 144 23.17 11.77 -0.35
C TYR A 144 23.48 12.30 -1.76
N ASN A 145 24.33 11.59 -2.50
CA ASN A 145 24.69 11.96 -3.86
C ASN A 145 23.48 11.90 -4.78
N PHE A 146 22.67 10.84 -4.69
CA PHE A 146 21.43 10.71 -5.45
C PHE A 146 20.50 11.90 -5.27
N ARG A 147 20.32 12.39 -4.03
CA ARG A 147 19.52 13.59 -3.76
C ARG A 147 20.14 14.86 -4.31
N GLY A 148 21.48 14.96 -4.34
CA GLY A 148 22.18 16.08 -4.98
C GLY A 148 22.01 16.09 -6.51
N ASP A 149 21.97 14.91 -7.12
CA ASP A 149 21.82 14.74 -8.57
C ASP A 149 20.34 14.85 -9.02
N ASN A 150 19.39 14.65 -8.11
CA ASN A 150 17.94 14.69 -8.38
C ASN A 150 17.24 15.73 -7.49
N LEU A 151 17.44 17.02 -7.80
CA LEU A 151 16.96 18.12 -6.96
C LEU A 151 15.42 18.19 -6.84
N ASP A 152 14.67 17.85 -7.89
CA ASP A 152 13.20 17.82 -7.82
C ASP A 152 12.70 16.72 -6.87
N PHE A 153 13.36 15.55 -6.90
CA PHE A 153 13.12 14.47 -5.94
C PHE A 153 13.45 14.91 -4.51
N ASP A 154 14.58 15.61 -4.32
CA ASP A 154 14.93 16.16 -3.01
C ASP A 154 13.88 17.14 -2.49
N ALA A 155 13.48 18.09 -3.34
CA ALA A 155 12.51 19.13 -3.01
C ALA A 155 11.15 18.52 -2.63
N GLU A 156 10.70 17.50 -3.36
CA GLU A 156 9.46 16.80 -3.06
C GLU A 156 9.54 16.04 -1.71
N GLY A 157 10.66 15.36 -1.45
CA GLY A 157 10.88 14.71 -0.15
C GLY A 157 10.95 15.68 1.02
N VAL A 158 11.46 16.90 0.80
CA VAL A 158 11.41 18.00 1.78
C VAL A 158 9.98 18.49 1.98
N ARG A 159 9.23 18.70 0.90
CA ARG A 159 7.82 19.14 0.93
C ARG A 159 6.97 18.17 1.75
N LEU A 160 7.21 16.87 1.60
CA LEU A 160 6.56 15.79 2.33
C LEU A 160 7.10 15.61 3.76
N GLY A 161 8.15 16.34 4.14
CA GLY A 161 8.76 16.26 5.47
C GLY A 161 9.58 14.98 5.71
N LYS A 162 9.94 14.23 4.67
CA LYS A 162 10.75 13.00 4.80
C LYS A 162 12.20 13.30 5.16
N TRP A 163 12.74 14.44 4.73
CA TRP A 163 14.11 14.87 5.05
C TRP A 163 14.29 16.39 4.99
N LYS A 164 15.42 16.87 5.51
CA LYS A 164 15.85 18.26 5.38
C LYS A 164 16.40 18.53 3.97
N PRO A 165 16.34 19.78 3.47
CA PRO A 165 16.90 20.14 2.17
C PRO A 165 18.34 19.66 1.98
N PHE A 166 18.65 19.16 0.79
CA PHE A 166 20.01 18.88 0.40
C PHE A 166 20.87 20.14 0.57
N GLN A 167 22.06 19.96 1.14
CA GLN A 167 23.06 21.02 1.26
C GLN A 167 24.25 20.60 0.42
N GLU A 168 24.69 21.43 -0.52
CA GLU A 168 25.95 21.13 -1.20
C GLU A 168 27.07 21.07 -0.15
N ARG A 169 27.70 19.89 -0.02
CA ARG A 169 28.92 19.79 0.78
C ARG A 169 29.94 20.65 0.07
N LYS A 170 30.32 21.77 0.69
CA LYS A 170 31.58 22.44 0.37
C LYS A 170 32.70 21.48 0.77
N VAL A 171 32.98 20.50 -0.09
CA VAL A 171 34.18 19.68 0.02
C VAL A 171 35.31 20.69 -0.10
N LYS A 172 35.89 21.10 1.03
CA LYS A 172 37.20 21.71 1.01
C LYS A 172 38.05 20.68 0.30
N GLN A 173 38.48 20.98 -0.93
CA GLN A 173 39.41 20.13 -1.66
C GLN A 173 40.47 19.76 -0.64
N LYS A 174 40.53 18.46 -0.32
CA LYS A 174 41.49 17.97 0.64
C LYS A 174 42.81 18.26 -0.04
N ALA A 175 43.49 19.33 0.40
CA ALA A 175 44.79 19.73 -0.12
C ALA A 175 45.59 18.44 -0.26
N GLU A 176 46.11 18.19 -1.46
CA GLU A 176 46.87 17.00 -1.83
C GLU A 176 47.78 16.66 -0.66
N VAL A 177 47.37 15.68 0.13
CA VAL A 177 48.11 15.32 1.34
C VAL A 177 49.32 14.60 0.78
N GLU A 178 50.47 15.28 0.81
CA GLU A 178 51.75 14.65 0.46
C GLU A 178 51.78 13.25 1.09
N PRO A 179 52.16 12.22 0.32
CA PRO A 179 52.10 10.85 0.78
C PRO A 179 52.78 10.76 2.13
N ARG A 180 52.01 10.43 3.18
CA ARG A 180 52.56 10.29 4.52
C ARG A 180 53.76 9.35 4.43
N PRO A 181 54.94 9.74 4.95
CA PRO A 181 56.08 8.84 5.00
C PRO A 181 55.62 7.56 5.70
N LYS A 182 55.94 6.41 5.10
CA LYS A 182 55.57 5.09 5.61
C LYS A 182 56.03 4.96 7.06
N THR A 183 55.15 5.23 8.01
CA THR A 183 55.38 4.91 9.41
C THR A 183 55.45 3.40 9.47
N LYS A 184 56.63 2.88 9.86
CA LYS A 184 56.84 1.45 10.10
C LYS A 184 55.66 0.91 10.90
N GLU A 185 55.00 -0.07 10.31
CA GLU A 185 53.99 -0.92 10.94
C GLU A 185 54.56 -1.41 12.28
N PRO A 186 53.97 -1.04 13.42
CA PRO A 186 54.27 -1.75 14.65
C PRO A 186 53.73 -3.18 14.49
N GLU A 187 54.61 -4.17 14.63
CA GLU A 187 54.25 -5.58 14.66
C GLU A 187 53.12 -5.78 15.67
N LEU A 188 51.93 -6.11 15.16
CA LEU A 188 50.80 -6.46 16.00
C LEU A 188 51.14 -7.73 16.79
N PRO A 189 50.86 -7.78 18.10
CA PRO A 189 50.94 -9.03 18.84
C PRO A 189 49.97 -10.02 18.21
N LYS A 190 50.45 -11.26 17.98
CA LYS A 190 49.64 -12.40 17.54
C LYS A 190 48.45 -12.55 18.48
N VAL A 191 47.27 -12.16 18.01
CA VAL A 191 46.00 -12.45 18.70
C VAL A 191 45.69 -13.91 18.40
N GLU A 192 45.65 -14.76 19.41
CA GLU A 192 45.20 -16.14 19.30
C GLU A 192 43.78 -16.16 18.73
N GLU A 193 43.61 -16.86 17.62
CA GLU A 193 42.37 -16.94 16.86
C GLU A 193 41.28 -17.64 17.69
N ALA A 194 40.24 -16.90 18.06
CA ALA A 194 39.00 -17.49 18.53
C ALA A 194 38.27 -18.17 17.34
N PRO A 195 37.68 -19.36 17.52
CA PRO A 195 37.06 -20.14 16.43
C PRO A 195 35.88 -19.37 15.83
N THR A 196 36.07 -18.86 14.62
CA THR A 196 35.08 -18.07 13.85
C THR A 196 34.29 -18.91 12.85
N THR A 197 34.42 -20.25 12.89
CA THR A 197 33.57 -21.12 12.07
C THR A 197 32.23 -21.35 12.76
N ARG A 198 31.15 -21.27 11.98
CA ARG A 198 29.75 -21.56 12.38
C ARG A 198 29.59 -22.91 13.11
N SER A 199 30.52 -23.83 12.85
CA SER A 199 30.65 -25.13 13.54
C SER A 199 31.05 -24.99 15.02
N GLY A 200 31.98 -24.11 15.36
CA GLY A 200 32.44 -23.94 16.75
C GLY A 200 31.41 -23.27 17.65
N GLN A 201 30.62 -22.35 17.09
CA GLN A 201 29.51 -21.72 17.82
C GLN A 201 28.38 -22.71 18.13
N LEU A 202 28.16 -23.73 17.28
CA LEU A 202 27.15 -24.75 17.49
C LEU A 202 27.56 -25.74 18.61
N GLU A 203 28.82 -26.17 18.64
CA GLU A 203 29.33 -27.05 19.69
C GLU A 203 29.30 -26.39 21.07
N GLU A 204 29.58 -25.08 21.17
CA GLU A 204 29.48 -24.38 22.45
C GLU A 204 28.04 -24.23 22.95
N LEU A 205 27.08 -24.03 22.03
CA LEU A 205 25.65 -24.01 22.33
C LEU A 205 25.14 -25.37 22.81
N GLU A 206 25.58 -26.46 22.17
CA GLU A 206 25.23 -27.82 22.59
C GLU A 206 25.83 -28.18 23.95
N ARG A 207 27.05 -27.72 24.25
CA ARG A 207 27.67 -27.92 25.57
C ARG A 207 26.87 -27.23 26.67
N ARG A 208 26.49 -25.95 26.48
CA ARG A 208 25.66 -25.20 27.44
C ARG A 208 24.28 -25.85 27.66
N ARG A 209 23.69 -26.42 26.60
CA ARG A 209 22.40 -27.13 26.70
C ARG A 209 22.48 -28.39 27.57
N ARG A 210 23.59 -29.13 27.53
CA ARG A 210 23.79 -30.33 28.38
C ARG A 210 24.03 -29.99 29.84
N GLU A 211 24.68 -28.86 30.14
CA GLU A 211 24.91 -28.42 31.52
C GLU A 211 23.63 -27.99 32.22
N LEU A 212 22.67 -27.39 31.52
CA LEU A 212 21.37 -26.98 32.07
C LEU A 212 20.38 -28.13 32.29
N GLN A 213 20.68 -29.33 31.79
CA GLN A 213 19.85 -30.52 31.94
C GLN A 213 20.35 -31.49 33.03
N ARG A 214 21.35 -31.08 33.81
CA ARG A 214 21.79 -31.75 35.05
C ARG A 214 21.32 -30.98 36.26
#